data_AF-A0A2S4VP92-F1
#
_entry.id   AF-A0A2S4VP92-F1
#
_cell.length_a   1.000
_cell.length_b   1.000
_cell.length_c   1.000
_cell.angle_alpha   90.00
_cell.angle_beta   90.00
_cell.angle_gamma   90.00
#
_symmetry.space_group_name_H-M   'P 1'
#
loop_
_entity.id
_entity.type
_entity.pdbx_description
1 polymer ?
#
loop_
_entity_poly.entity_id
_entity_poly.type
_entity_poly.pdbx_seq_one_letter_code
_entity_poly.pdbx_strand_id
1 'polypeptide(L)'
;MGCENWDEVVWVETRIRESGEFSLSRATSTKNHHNQNQKQKQTDSLRMGNNPSKKLKTKFREREQSTDEHNDEQQYPQQQHRKLGSISEATSEQQPTPSSSSSAAVAKPSSNDPSATDPATNTTADSVEHPLETVKPHPVLQTSNGFNPSATNTTVAGTTPGPPGSGTTHQQPFDIDEFINRLLDVGYSTKVTKSVCLKNSEITAISLAAREVLLSQPTLIELSPPVKIVGDVHGQYSDLIRLFEMCGFPPMANYLFLGDYVDRGKQSLETILLLLCYKIKYPENFFLLRGNHECANVTRVYGFYDECKRRCNIKIWKTFIDVFNCLPISAVVASKIFCVHGGLSPSLSSMDDIRRIQRPTDVPDFGLLNDLLWSDPSDTATDWEDNERGVSYCFGKSVIAEFLTRYDFDLICRAHMVVEDGYEFWNERTLVTIFSAPNYCGEFDNFGAVMSVSGFTLCV
;
A
#
# COMPACT_ATOMS: atom_id res chain seq x y z
N MET A 1 11.32 -14.21 -42.32
CA MET A 1 12.37 -13.22 -42.03
C MET A 1 11.70 -11.86 -42.02
N GLY A 2 11.47 -11.19 -40.89
CA GLY A 2 11.57 -11.60 -39.48
C GLY A 2 10.87 -10.50 -38.66
N CYS A 3 9.99 -10.86 -37.73
CA CYS A 3 9.20 -9.87 -36.98
C CYS A 3 9.75 -9.71 -35.56
N GLU A 4 10.77 -8.87 -35.41
CA GLU A 4 11.48 -8.61 -34.15
C GLU A 4 11.43 -7.11 -33.84
N ASN A 5 10.65 -6.75 -32.81
CA ASN A 5 10.71 -5.57 -31.92
C ASN A 5 9.30 -5.30 -31.32
N TRP A 6 9.12 -5.47 -30.00
CA TRP A 6 7.80 -5.43 -29.34
C TRP A 6 7.86 -4.90 -27.89
N ASP A 7 8.47 -3.72 -27.65
CA ASP A 7 8.87 -3.28 -26.30
C ASP A 7 8.52 -1.80 -25.95
N GLU A 8 7.28 -1.35 -26.17
CA GLU A 8 6.81 -0.05 -25.61
C GLU A 8 5.45 -0.14 -24.90
N VAL A 9 5.46 -0.03 -23.56
CA VAL A 9 4.28 0.37 -22.79
C VAL A 9 4.09 1.87 -22.98
N VAL A 10 3.03 2.26 -23.67
CA VAL A 10 2.63 3.68 -23.79
C VAL A 10 1.75 4.06 -22.59
N TRP A 11 2.04 5.21 -21.98
CA TRP A 11 1.15 5.82 -21.00
C TRP A 11 0.87 7.30 -21.27
N VAL A 12 -0.27 7.76 -20.76
CA VAL A 12 -0.71 9.16 -20.82
C VAL A 12 -0.92 9.68 -19.41
N GLU A 13 -0.37 10.87 -19.16
CA GLU A 13 -0.40 11.59 -17.90
C GLU A 13 -1.56 12.59 -17.89
N THR A 14 -2.31 12.63 -16.79
CA THR A 14 -3.33 13.65 -16.53
C THR A 14 -2.93 14.45 -15.30
N ARG A 15 -2.52 15.72 -15.47
CA ARG A 15 -2.24 16.63 -14.33
C ARG A 15 -3.51 17.26 -13.78
N ILE A 16 -3.60 17.36 -12.46
CA ILE A 16 -4.71 17.95 -11.72
C ILE A 16 -4.16 19.11 -10.86
N ARG A 17 -4.66 20.34 -11.10
CA ARG A 17 -4.48 21.51 -10.24
C ARG A 17 -5.77 21.84 -9.50
N GLU A 18 -5.70 22.27 -8.25
CA GLU A 18 -6.85 22.82 -7.49
C GLU A 18 -7.64 23.88 -8.31
N SER A 19 -6.93 24.73 -9.07
CA SER A 19 -7.47 25.85 -9.87
C SER A 19 -8.38 25.50 -11.06
N GLY A 20 -8.42 24.23 -11.50
CA GLY A 20 -9.16 23.81 -12.71
C GLY A 20 -8.31 23.70 -13.99
N GLU A 21 -7.08 24.20 -13.98
CA GLU A 21 -6.16 24.14 -15.13
C GLU A 21 -5.64 22.73 -15.42
N PHE A 22 -5.29 22.48 -16.68
CA PHE A 22 -4.92 21.15 -17.20
C PHE A 22 -3.73 21.20 -18.18
N SER A 23 -2.95 20.13 -18.22
CA SER A 23 -2.06 19.80 -19.34
C SER A 23 -2.03 18.29 -19.57
N LEU A 24 -1.78 17.89 -20.81
CA LEU A 24 -1.61 16.50 -21.23
C LEU A 24 -0.17 16.30 -21.69
N SER A 25 0.57 15.47 -20.95
CA SER A 25 1.94 15.08 -21.28
C SER A 25 1.94 13.64 -21.78
N ARG A 26 2.80 13.33 -22.75
CA ARG A 26 3.08 11.94 -23.17
C ARG A 26 4.53 11.60 -22.84
N ALA A 27 4.73 10.52 -22.10
CA ALA A 27 6.03 9.93 -21.86
C ALA A 27 6.00 8.47 -22.34
N THR A 28 7.11 8.01 -22.90
CA THR A 28 7.36 6.62 -23.27
C THR A 28 8.60 6.13 -22.53
N SER A 29 8.66 4.82 -22.25
CA SER A 29 9.91 4.16 -21.87
C SER A 29 10.58 3.65 -23.14
N THR A 30 11.68 4.28 -23.54
CA THR A 30 12.51 3.83 -24.68
C THR A 30 13.82 3.25 -24.14
N LYS A 31 14.08 1.95 -24.34
CA LYS A 31 15.38 1.32 -24.04
C LYS A 31 16.48 1.76 -25.04
N ASN A 32 16.80 3.05 -25.03
CA ASN A 32 17.76 3.68 -25.95
C ASN A 32 19.21 3.48 -25.50
N HIS A 33 19.78 2.31 -25.81
CA HIS A 33 21.22 2.22 -26.02
C HIS A 33 21.61 3.15 -27.18
N HIS A 34 22.67 3.96 -26.98
CA HIS A 34 23.23 4.92 -27.96
C HIS A 34 22.32 6.08 -28.42
N ASN A 35 22.22 7.14 -27.60
CA ASN A 35 22.92 8.41 -27.94
C ASN A 35 22.87 9.46 -26.82
N GLN A 36 23.90 9.50 -25.96
CA GLN A 36 24.13 10.63 -25.05
C GLN A 36 25.19 11.57 -25.64
N ASN A 37 24.81 12.77 -26.08
CA ASN A 37 25.65 13.99 -26.09
C ASN A 37 24.91 15.22 -26.67
N GLN A 38 24.13 15.94 -25.85
CA GLN A 38 23.89 17.40 -26.08
C GLN A 38 23.23 18.22 -24.95
N LYS A 39 22.51 17.63 -23.97
CA LYS A 39 21.84 18.39 -22.90
C LYS A 39 22.66 18.65 -21.62
N GLN A 40 23.87 18.12 -21.51
CA GLN A 40 24.72 18.17 -20.31
C GLN A 40 25.44 19.54 -20.07
N LYS A 41 24.83 20.68 -20.41
CA LYS A 41 25.50 22.00 -20.38
C LYS A 41 24.68 23.21 -19.92
N GLN A 42 23.53 23.02 -19.28
CA GLN A 42 22.68 24.15 -18.85
C GLN A 42 22.14 24.09 -17.40
N THR A 43 22.60 23.12 -16.58
CA THR A 43 22.16 22.94 -15.18
C THR A 43 23.19 23.37 -14.13
N ASP A 44 24.48 23.51 -14.48
CA ASP A 44 25.57 23.71 -13.51
C ASP A 44 25.75 25.15 -13.00
N SER A 45 24.79 26.06 -13.27
CA SER A 45 24.87 27.48 -12.87
C SER A 45 23.88 27.90 -11.77
N LEU A 46 23.08 26.98 -11.21
CA LEU A 46 22.09 27.26 -10.18
C LEU A 46 22.19 26.29 -8.98
N ARG A 47 23.40 26.11 -8.43
CA ARG A 47 23.63 25.24 -7.25
C ARG A 47 24.47 25.88 -6.13
N MET A 48 24.11 27.11 -5.76
CA MET A 48 24.59 27.82 -4.56
C MET A 48 23.41 28.54 -3.88
N GLY A 49 22.68 27.85 -3.01
CA GLY A 49 21.49 28.39 -2.35
C GLY A 49 20.90 27.49 -1.26
N ASN A 50 21.06 27.90 -0.01
CA ASN A 50 20.63 27.26 1.25
C ASN A 50 19.41 26.31 1.20
N ASN A 51 19.63 25.05 1.64
CA ASN A 51 18.58 24.09 1.97
C ASN A 51 17.72 24.58 3.18
N PRO A 52 16.37 24.62 3.09
CA PRO A 52 15.51 25.16 4.15
C PRO A 52 15.46 24.36 5.47
N SER A 53 15.78 23.07 5.46
CA SER A 53 15.42 22.09 6.51
C SER A 53 16.16 22.22 7.86
N LYS A 54 16.76 23.38 8.16
CA LYS A 54 17.45 23.68 9.44
C LYS A 54 16.83 24.83 10.26
N LYS A 55 15.70 25.42 9.84
CA LYS A 55 15.05 26.54 10.55
C LYS A 55 13.95 26.18 11.57
N LEU A 56 13.72 24.89 11.87
CA LEU A 56 12.65 24.45 12.79
C LEU A 56 13.09 24.04 14.22
N LYS A 57 14.37 24.17 14.60
CA LYS A 57 14.86 23.83 15.98
C LYS A 57 15.23 25.02 16.87
N THR A 58 14.90 26.25 16.48
CA THR A 58 15.22 27.49 17.22
C THR A 58 14.05 28.48 17.34
N LYS A 59 12.81 27.99 17.44
CA LYS A 59 11.63 28.82 17.80
C LYS A 59 10.74 28.28 18.93
N PHE A 60 11.13 27.17 19.58
CA PHE A 60 10.40 26.57 20.70
C PHE A 60 11.08 26.78 22.07
N ARG A 61 11.85 27.87 22.23
CA ARG A 61 12.54 28.17 23.50
C ARG A 61 12.60 29.65 23.91
N GLU A 62 11.82 30.52 23.26
CA GLU A 62 11.76 31.96 23.56
C GLU A 62 10.30 32.46 23.54
N ARG A 63 9.46 31.99 24.47
CA ARG A 63 8.17 32.64 24.76
C ARG A 63 7.59 32.44 26.17
N GLU A 64 8.44 32.42 27.19
CA GLU A 64 8.01 32.56 28.59
C GLU A 64 8.90 33.58 29.32
N GLN A 65 8.54 34.87 29.25
CA GLN A 65 8.94 35.93 30.19
C GLN A 65 8.17 37.22 29.93
N SER A 66 7.72 37.89 31.02
CA SER A 66 6.86 39.08 31.08
C SER A 66 5.48 38.93 30.39
N THR A 67 4.36 39.30 31.00
CA THR A 67 4.14 40.35 32.01
C THR A 67 3.24 39.92 33.18
N ASP A 68 3.56 40.39 34.39
CA ASP A 68 2.64 40.56 35.52
C ASP A 68 1.55 41.63 35.18
N GLU A 69 0.45 41.85 35.90
CA GLU A 69 0.17 41.81 37.34
C GLU A 69 -1.31 41.51 37.68
N HIS A 70 -1.55 40.80 38.79
CA HIS A 70 -2.72 40.84 39.71
C HIS A 70 -4.17 40.62 39.11
N ASN A 71 -5.14 39.99 39.81
CA ASN A 71 -5.25 39.62 41.22
C ASN A 71 -6.22 38.44 41.48
N ASP A 72 -5.98 37.66 42.56
CA ASP A 72 -6.92 36.85 43.38
C ASP A 72 -7.90 35.82 42.73
N GLU A 73 -8.23 34.65 43.32
CA GLU A 73 -7.90 34.04 44.63
C GLU A 73 -8.11 32.49 44.63
N GLN A 74 -7.35 31.74 45.45
CA GLN A 74 -7.64 30.35 45.98
C GLN A 74 -7.77 29.17 44.96
N GLN A 75 -7.39 27.90 45.21
CA GLN A 75 -6.82 27.19 46.38
C GLN A 75 -5.95 25.96 45.96
N TYR A 76 -5.19 25.37 46.90
CA TYR A 76 -4.19 24.27 46.77
C TYR A 76 -4.79 22.82 46.88
N PRO A 77 -4.03 21.69 46.83
CA PRO A 77 -2.61 21.44 46.45
C PRO A 77 -2.36 20.24 45.47
N GLN A 78 -1.09 20.03 45.08
CA GLN A 78 -0.57 18.77 44.50
C GLN A 78 -0.02 17.80 45.58
N GLN A 79 0.18 16.52 45.24
CA GLN A 79 1.15 15.64 45.92
C GLN A 79 2.01 14.84 44.93
N GLN A 80 3.25 14.55 45.33
CA GLN A 80 4.25 13.77 44.57
C GLN A 80 4.49 12.43 45.27
N HIS A 81 4.88 11.38 44.52
CA HIS A 81 5.48 10.17 45.08
C HIS A 81 6.94 9.99 44.65
N ARG A 82 7.78 9.55 45.58
CA ARG A 82 9.25 9.42 45.41
C ARG A 82 9.68 7.99 45.08
N LYS A 83 10.86 7.86 44.48
CA LYS A 83 11.68 6.63 44.51
C LYS A 83 12.09 6.29 45.95
N LEU A 84 12.38 5.01 46.21
CA LEU A 84 13.21 4.56 47.33
C LEU A 84 14.47 3.82 46.84
N GLY A 85 15.49 3.78 47.70
CA GLY A 85 16.66 2.92 47.64
C GLY A 85 16.85 2.19 48.98
N SER A 86 17.82 1.28 49.05
CA SER A 86 18.05 0.39 50.20
C SER A 86 19.04 0.94 51.24
N ILE A 87 19.09 0.30 52.42
CA ILE A 87 20.30 -0.21 53.10
C ILE A 87 19.90 -1.08 54.33
N SER A 88 20.82 -1.92 54.80
CA SER A 88 20.78 -2.93 55.88
C SER A 88 20.94 -2.32 57.30
N GLU A 89 21.06 -3.01 58.45
CA GLU A 89 21.59 -4.33 58.92
C GLU A 89 20.80 -4.74 60.21
N ALA A 90 20.83 -5.93 60.84
CA ALA A 90 21.48 -7.26 60.71
C ALA A 90 20.65 -8.28 61.57
N THR A 91 21.04 -9.50 62.04
CA THR A 91 22.33 -10.24 62.16
C THR A 91 22.26 -11.77 61.91
N SER A 92 21.60 -12.56 62.77
CA SER A 92 22.14 -13.87 63.23
C SER A 92 21.05 -14.94 63.51
N GLU A 93 21.27 -16.27 63.44
CA GLU A 93 22.41 -17.15 63.10
C GLU A 93 21.91 -18.64 63.02
N GLN A 94 22.64 -19.71 62.68
CA GLN A 94 24.05 -19.92 62.29
C GLN A 94 24.16 -20.91 61.08
N GLN A 95 24.95 -22.00 61.17
CA GLN A 95 25.19 -23.02 60.12
C GLN A 95 25.62 -24.38 60.76
N PRO A 96 25.86 -25.49 60.02
CA PRO A 96 27.13 -25.67 59.31
C PRO A 96 27.12 -26.51 58.00
N THR A 97 28.20 -26.39 57.23
CA THR A 97 28.74 -27.38 56.26
C THR A 97 30.26 -27.49 56.49
N PRO A 98 30.98 -28.54 56.05
CA PRO A 98 31.64 -28.55 54.71
C PRO A 98 31.72 -29.98 54.09
N SER A 99 32.31 -30.26 52.91
CA SER A 99 33.69 -30.02 52.47
C SER A 99 33.96 -30.49 51.02
N SER A 100 35.18 -30.30 50.50
CA SER A 100 35.55 -30.55 49.09
C SER A 100 37.02 -30.95 48.89
N SER A 101 37.33 -31.75 47.86
CA SER A 101 38.69 -32.12 47.35
C SER A 101 38.59 -33.00 46.09
N SER A 102 39.68 -33.38 45.37
CA SER A 102 40.58 -32.52 44.56
C SER A 102 41.53 -33.33 43.65
N SER A 103 41.89 -32.78 42.48
CA SER A 103 43.17 -32.91 41.73
C SER A 103 43.64 -34.19 40.97
N ALA A 104 44.34 -33.93 39.85
CA ALA A 104 45.41 -34.71 39.15
C ALA A 104 45.06 -35.95 38.28
N ALA A 105 45.91 -36.46 37.35
CA ALA A 105 46.81 -35.82 36.34
C ALA A 105 47.49 -36.86 35.39
N VAL A 106 47.65 -36.53 34.09
CA VAL A 106 48.70 -36.95 33.11
C VAL A 106 49.13 -38.44 32.94
N ALA A 107 49.02 -38.97 31.70
CA ALA A 107 49.99 -39.91 31.07
C ALA A 107 49.84 -40.01 29.53
N LYS A 108 50.89 -40.46 28.80
CA LYS A 108 50.98 -40.75 27.34
C LYS A 108 51.69 -42.12 27.17
N PRO A 109 51.50 -42.91 26.08
CA PRO A 109 52.17 -42.73 24.75
C PRO A 109 51.16 -42.84 23.57
N SER A 110 51.43 -42.43 22.31
CA SER A 110 52.39 -42.95 21.28
C SER A 110 52.11 -44.40 20.83
N SER A 111 52.17 -44.77 19.54
CA SER A 111 52.37 -44.02 18.28
C SER A 111 51.96 -44.86 17.06
N ASN A 112 51.72 -44.21 15.89
CA ASN A 112 52.14 -44.60 14.52
C ASN A 112 51.14 -44.16 13.44
N ASP A 113 51.52 -43.11 12.70
CA ASP A 113 51.24 -42.93 11.26
C ASP A 113 52.23 -43.85 10.47
N PRO A 114 52.16 -44.07 9.13
CA PRO A 114 51.96 -43.03 8.11
C PRO A 114 51.11 -43.36 6.86
N SER A 115 50.73 -42.26 6.18
CA SER A 115 50.73 -42.04 4.72
C SER A 115 49.81 -42.86 3.79
N ALA A 116 48.77 -42.14 3.36
CA ALA A 116 48.16 -42.10 2.02
C ALA A 116 48.91 -42.64 0.79
N THR A 117 48.14 -43.22 -0.14
CA THR A 117 48.29 -43.05 -1.61
C THR A 117 46.95 -43.25 -2.34
N ASP A 118 46.57 -42.26 -3.14
CA ASP A 118 45.73 -42.40 -4.35
C ASP A 118 46.59 -42.95 -5.53
N PRO A 119 46.06 -43.29 -6.73
CA PRO A 119 44.66 -43.28 -7.19
C PRO A 119 44.21 -44.60 -7.89
N ALA A 120 43.03 -44.56 -8.52
CA ALA A 120 42.77 -44.97 -9.92
C ALA A 120 41.69 -46.06 -10.20
N THR A 121 40.69 -45.64 -11.00
CA THR A 121 39.99 -46.39 -12.06
C THR A 121 39.56 -47.85 -11.86
N ASN A 122 38.26 -48.10 -12.00
CA ASN A 122 37.82 -49.09 -13.01
C ASN A 122 36.43 -48.80 -13.58
N THR A 123 36.13 -49.37 -14.76
CA THR A 123 34.95 -49.08 -15.59
C THR A 123 33.97 -50.25 -15.66
N THR A 124 32.67 -49.96 -15.52
CA THR A 124 31.50 -50.57 -16.22
C THR A 124 30.27 -49.76 -15.77
N ALA A 125 29.42 -49.16 -16.60
CA ALA A 125 28.82 -49.57 -17.88
C ALA A 125 27.80 -50.72 -17.72
N ASP A 126 26.55 -50.35 -17.44
CA ASP A 126 25.37 -51.04 -17.96
C ASP A 126 24.20 -50.04 -18.12
N SER A 127 23.18 -50.37 -18.93
CA SER A 127 22.18 -49.38 -19.43
C SER A 127 20.74 -49.88 -19.38
N VAL A 128 19.81 -49.00 -18.96
CA VAL A 128 18.36 -49.17 -19.14
C VAL A 128 17.73 -47.83 -19.51
N GLU A 129 17.05 -47.78 -20.65
CA GLU A 129 16.29 -46.61 -21.12
C GLU A 129 14.85 -46.64 -20.60
N HIS A 130 14.24 -45.46 -20.42
CA HIS A 130 12.79 -45.28 -20.52
C HIS A 130 12.47 -43.96 -21.26
N PRO A 131 11.38 -43.89 -22.05
CA PRO A 131 11.28 -42.91 -23.14
C PRO A 131 10.65 -41.57 -22.74
N LEU A 132 10.97 -40.52 -23.50
CA LEU A 132 10.19 -39.29 -23.52
C LEU A 132 8.96 -39.47 -24.43
N GLU A 133 7.77 -39.08 -23.96
CA GLU A 133 6.65 -38.79 -24.86
C GLU A 133 6.57 -37.28 -25.18
N THR A 134 6.15 -36.97 -26.40
CA THR A 134 6.14 -35.60 -26.95
C THR A 134 4.71 -35.21 -27.31
N VAL A 135 4.15 -34.20 -26.64
CA VAL A 135 2.80 -33.70 -26.95
C VAL A 135 2.87 -32.44 -27.80
N LYS A 136 2.19 -32.46 -28.95
CA LYS A 136 1.86 -31.28 -29.76
C LYS A 136 0.33 -31.08 -29.81
N PRO A 137 -0.17 -29.84 -29.92
CA PRO A 137 -1.59 -29.52 -29.70
C PRO A 137 -2.45 -29.68 -30.96
N HIS A 138 -3.77 -29.90 -30.77
CA HIS A 138 -4.94 -29.53 -31.61
C HIS A 138 -6.18 -30.34 -31.13
N PRO A 139 -7.43 -29.94 -31.42
CA PRO A 139 -8.01 -28.60 -31.42
C PRO A 139 -9.37 -28.50 -30.66
N VAL A 140 -9.90 -27.27 -30.58
CA VAL A 140 -11.26 -26.81 -30.18
C VAL A 140 -12.38 -27.85 -30.02
N LEU A 141 -13.12 -27.76 -28.90
CA LEU A 141 -14.54 -28.12 -28.84
C LEU A 141 -15.30 -27.10 -27.97
N GLN A 142 -16.44 -26.60 -28.46
CA GLN A 142 -17.29 -25.62 -27.76
C GLN A 142 -18.32 -26.33 -26.87
N THR A 143 -18.48 -25.87 -25.62
CA THR A 143 -19.67 -26.18 -24.80
C THR A 143 -20.23 -24.90 -24.19
N SER A 144 -21.25 -24.34 -24.85
CA SER A 144 -22.04 -23.23 -24.31
C SER A 144 -22.93 -23.71 -23.16
N ASN A 145 -22.86 -23.04 -22.01
CA ASN A 145 -23.91 -23.06 -20.99
C ASN A 145 -23.91 -21.70 -20.25
N GLY A 146 -24.67 -20.75 -20.76
CA GLY A 146 -24.87 -19.46 -20.09
C GLY A 146 -25.93 -19.60 -18.99
N PHE A 147 -25.62 -19.14 -17.77
CA PHE A 147 -26.59 -19.02 -16.70
C PHE A 147 -26.86 -17.53 -16.43
N ASN A 148 -28.11 -17.11 -16.57
CA ASN A 148 -28.52 -15.70 -16.50
C ASN A 148 -29.69 -15.55 -15.50
N PRO A 149 -29.46 -15.02 -14.28
CA PRO A 149 -30.50 -14.80 -13.29
C PRO A 149 -31.24 -13.48 -13.52
N SER A 150 -32.08 -13.43 -14.56
CA SER A 150 -33.03 -12.33 -14.76
C SER A 150 -34.34 -12.59 -13.98
N ALA A 151 -34.92 -11.54 -13.40
CA ALA A 151 -36.02 -11.65 -12.45
C ALA A 151 -37.36 -12.08 -13.05
N THR A 152 -38.13 -12.89 -12.30
CA THR A 152 -39.55 -13.17 -12.56
C THR A 152 -40.36 -13.00 -11.28
N ASN A 153 -41.10 -11.89 -11.16
CA ASN A 153 -42.14 -11.73 -10.16
C ASN A 153 -43.34 -12.65 -10.52
N THR A 154 -43.68 -13.59 -9.64
CA THR A 154 -44.87 -14.44 -9.80
C THR A 154 -45.81 -14.25 -8.61
N THR A 155 -46.87 -13.47 -8.82
CA THR A 155 -47.95 -13.31 -7.84
C THR A 155 -48.85 -14.55 -7.80
N VAL A 156 -48.98 -15.18 -6.63
CA VAL A 156 -50.00 -16.22 -6.37
C VAL A 156 -50.80 -15.80 -5.14
N ALA A 157 -52.13 -15.73 -5.28
CA ALA A 157 -53.02 -15.38 -4.18
C ALA A 157 -53.42 -16.63 -3.38
N GLY A 158 -53.41 -16.53 -2.05
CA GLY A 158 -53.89 -17.59 -1.14
C GLY A 158 -54.26 -16.98 0.22
N THR A 159 -55.52 -17.10 0.61
CA THR A 159 -56.09 -16.39 1.78
C THR A 159 -56.42 -17.34 2.94
N THR A 160 -55.71 -17.19 4.06
CA THR A 160 -56.17 -17.58 5.41
C THR A 160 -55.53 -16.68 6.47
N PRO A 161 -56.27 -16.20 7.49
CA PRO A 161 -55.73 -15.29 8.50
C PRO A 161 -55.08 -16.03 9.69
N GLY A 162 -53.93 -15.51 10.14
CA GLY A 162 -53.25 -15.89 11.39
C GLY A 162 -53.07 -14.68 12.32
N PRO A 163 -52.74 -14.88 13.62
CA PRO A 163 -52.72 -13.82 14.61
C PRO A 163 -51.53 -12.84 14.46
N PRO A 164 -51.67 -11.57 14.90
CA PRO A 164 -50.62 -10.56 14.79
C PRO A 164 -49.52 -10.76 15.84
N GLY A 165 -48.27 -10.99 15.41
CA GLY A 165 -47.24 -11.45 16.36
C GLY A 165 -45.77 -11.46 15.90
N SER A 166 -45.35 -10.61 14.96
CA SER A 166 -43.92 -10.27 14.82
C SER A 166 -43.73 -8.95 14.10
N GLY A 167 -42.84 -8.10 14.61
CA GLY A 167 -42.45 -6.86 13.93
C GLY A 167 -41.49 -7.20 12.79
N THR A 168 -41.96 -7.14 11.54
CA THR A 168 -41.10 -7.28 10.36
C THR A 168 -40.09 -6.14 10.33
N THR A 169 -38.86 -6.40 10.79
CA THR A 169 -37.73 -5.54 10.52
C THR A 169 -37.49 -5.50 9.03
N HIS A 170 -38.00 -4.46 8.36
CA HIS A 170 -37.64 -4.13 6.98
C HIS A 170 -36.13 -3.88 6.93
N GLN A 171 -35.38 -4.95 6.66
CA GLN A 171 -34.02 -4.83 6.14
C GLN A 171 -34.15 -4.04 4.84
N GLN A 172 -33.63 -2.81 4.85
CA GLN A 172 -33.55 -2.00 3.64
C GLN A 172 -32.71 -2.78 2.63
N PRO A 173 -33.11 -2.83 1.35
CA PRO A 173 -32.34 -3.53 0.33
C PRO A 173 -30.92 -2.96 0.26
N PHE A 174 -29.94 -3.83 -0.03
CA PHE A 174 -28.57 -3.40 -0.27
C PHE A 174 -28.46 -2.83 -1.68
N ASP A 175 -28.90 -1.58 -1.85
CA ASP A 175 -28.84 -0.86 -3.12
C ASP A 175 -27.52 -0.10 -3.24
N ILE A 176 -26.55 -0.74 -3.92
CA ILE A 176 -25.22 -0.18 -4.15
C ILE A 176 -25.26 1.07 -5.06
N ASP A 177 -26.29 1.21 -5.90
CA ASP A 177 -26.44 2.34 -6.81
C ASP A 177 -27.04 3.55 -6.07
N GLU A 178 -27.99 3.34 -5.16
CA GLU A 178 -28.46 4.37 -4.23
C GLU A 178 -27.29 4.92 -3.40
N PHE A 179 -26.40 4.05 -2.89
CA PHE A 179 -25.24 4.48 -2.10
C PHE A 179 -24.23 5.27 -2.94
N ILE A 180 -23.91 4.84 -4.17
CA ILE A 180 -23.02 5.57 -5.08
C ILE A 180 -23.62 6.95 -5.42
N ASN A 181 -24.90 7.03 -5.79
CA ASN A 181 -25.55 8.30 -6.12
C ASN A 181 -25.52 9.27 -4.92
N ARG A 182 -25.88 8.80 -3.72
CA ARG A 182 -25.84 9.59 -2.47
C ARG A 182 -24.42 10.07 -2.09
N LEU A 183 -23.38 9.37 -2.53
CA LEU A 183 -21.98 9.78 -2.35
C LEU A 183 -21.56 10.81 -3.42
N LEU A 184 -21.93 10.62 -4.68
CA LEU A 184 -21.66 11.57 -5.78
C LEU A 184 -22.35 12.92 -5.55
N ASP A 185 -23.59 12.93 -5.04
CA ASP A 185 -24.33 14.15 -4.65
C ASP A 185 -23.56 14.98 -3.60
N VAL A 186 -22.85 14.33 -2.67
CA VAL A 186 -21.95 15.00 -1.71
C VAL A 186 -20.65 15.44 -2.37
N GLY A 187 -20.19 14.74 -3.42
CA GLY A 187 -19.00 15.09 -4.20
C GLY A 187 -19.14 16.44 -4.91
N TYR A 188 -20.31 16.68 -5.51
CA TYR A 188 -20.66 17.96 -6.14
C TYR A 188 -21.10 19.05 -5.13
N SER A 189 -21.19 18.74 -3.83
CA SER A 189 -21.50 19.71 -2.79
C SER A 189 -20.25 20.42 -2.29
N THR A 190 -20.21 21.76 -2.41
CA THR A 190 -19.15 22.62 -1.85
C THR A 190 -19.15 22.71 -0.32
N LYS A 191 -19.91 21.86 0.38
CA LYS A 191 -20.10 21.90 1.84
C LYS A 191 -19.89 20.52 2.47
N VAL A 192 -18.84 20.42 3.30
CA VAL A 192 -18.60 19.26 4.17
C VAL A 192 -19.67 19.20 5.26
N THR A 193 -20.51 18.17 5.25
CA THR A 193 -21.60 18.00 6.23
C THR A 193 -21.11 17.37 7.54
N LYS A 194 -21.74 17.73 8.67
CA LYS A 194 -21.38 17.15 9.99
C LYS A 194 -21.61 15.63 10.01
N SER A 195 -22.74 15.17 9.49
CA SER A 195 -23.02 13.76 9.18
C SER A 195 -22.40 13.34 7.85
N VAL A 196 -22.16 12.03 7.68
CA VAL A 196 -22.00 11.39 6.36
C VAL A 196 -23.40 11.28 5.70
N CYS A 197 -23.48 11.17 4.38
CA CYS A 197 -24.75 10.88 3.69
C CYS A 197 -25.28 9.46 3.92
N LEU A 198 -24.44 8.53 4.41
CA LEU A 198 -24.77 7.14 4.72
C LEU A 198 -24.93 6.90 6.22
N LYS A 199 -25.88 6.02 6.58
CA LYS A 199 -26.16 5.56 7.94
C LYS A 199 -25.07 4.57 8.39
N ASN A 200 -24.79 4.51 9.69
CA ASN A 200 -23.84 3.53 10.26
C ASN A 200 -24.15 2.07 9.86
N SER A 201 -25.42 1.70 9.63
CA SER A 201 -25.82 0.38 9.14
C SER A 201 -25.48 0.15 7.67
N GLU A 202 -25.65 1.16 6.82
CA GLU A 202 -25.31 1.12 5.38
C GLU A 202 -23.78 1.03 5.21
N ILE A 203 -23.04 1.86 5.97
CA ILE A 203 -21.57 1.80 6.08
C ILE A 203 -21.11 0.39 6.48
N THR A 204 -21.71 -0.19 7.54
CA THR A 204 -21.36 -1.55 7.99
C THR A 204 -21.61 -2.60 6.91
N ALA A 205 -22.72 -2.48 6.15
CA ALA A 205 -23.03 -3.41 5.07
C ALA A 205 -22.04 -3.28 3.90
N ILE A 206 -21.68 -2.05 3.50
CA ILE A 206 -20.66 -1.78 2.47
C ILE A 206 -19.32 -2.37 2.90
N SER A 207 -18.88 -2.14 4.13
CA SER A 207 -17.64 -2.71 4.66
C SER A 207 -17.63 -4.25 4.62
N LEU A 208 -18.74 -4.90 4.99
CA LEU A 208 -18.82 -6.37 4.96
C LEU A 208 -18.80 -6.93 3.53
N ALA A 209 -19.56 -6.34 2.61
CA ALA A 209 -19.59 -6.75 1.20
C ALA A 209 -18.23 -6.51 0.50
N ALA A 210 -17.60 -5.36 0.73
CA ALA A 210 -16.27 -5.09 0.18
C ALA A 210 -15.21 -6.04 0.76
N ARG A 211 -15.29 -6.39 2.05
CA ARG A 211 -14.39 -7.37 2.67
C ARG A 211 -14.48 -8.75 2.02
N GLU A 212 -15.68 -9.18 1.63
CA GLU A 212 -15.88 -10.46 0.92
C GLU A 212 -15.19 -10.43 -0.46
N VAL A 213 -15.41 -9.39 -1.25
CA VAL A 213 -14.77 -9.19 -2.56
C VAL A 213 -13.23 -9.08 -2.45
N LEU A 214 -12.72 -8.38 -1.44
CA LEU A 214 -11.28 -8.22 -1.24
C LEU A 214 -10.61 -9.55 -0.85
N LEU A 215 -11.27 -10.40 -0.07
CA LEU A 215 -10.75 -11.71 0.34
C LEU A 215 -10.90 -12.81 -0.73
N SER A 216 -11.82 -12.67 -1.69
CA SER A 216 -11.94 -13.62 -2.81
C SER A 216 -10.87 -13.41 -3.89
N GLN A 217 -10.32 -12.20 -3.99
CA GLN A 217 -9.21 -11.86 -4.90
C GLN A 217 -7.83 -12.09 -4.26
N PRO A 218 -6.77 -12.38 -5.05
CA PRO A 218 -5.44 -12.73 -4.53
C PRO A 218 -4.71 -11.56 -3.86
N THR A 219 -3.70 -11.86 -3.03
CA THR A 219 -2.92 -10.82 -2.29
C THR A 219 -1.94 -10.06 -3.19
N LEU A 220 -1.53 -10.68 -4.30
CA LEU A 220 -0.87 -10.07 -5.46
C LEU A 220 -1.89 -10.12 -6.61
N ILE A 221 -2.34 -8.97 -7.10
CA ILE A 221 -3.34 -8.88 -8.19
C ILE A 221 -2.63 -8.91 -9.54
N GLU A 222 -3.18 -9.60 -10.55
CA GLU A 222 -2.61 -9.63 -11.91
C GLU A 222 -3.61 -9.00 -12.89
N LEU A 223 -3.20 -7.93 -13.58
CA LEU A 223 -4.09 -7.07 -14.37
C LEU A 223 -3.67 -6.96 -15.84
N SER A 224 -4.65 -7.04 -16.74
CA SER A 224 -4.50 -6.68 -18.15
C SER A 224 -4.78 -5.18 -18.39
N PRO A 225 -4.06 -4.52 -19.31
CA PRO A 225 -4.39 -3.15 -19.73
C PRO A 225 -5.63 -3.14 -20.65
N PRO A 226 -6.33 -2.00 -20.81
CA PRO A 226 -6.02 -0.69 -20.25
C PRO A 226 -6.36 -0.57 -18.76
N VAL A 227 -5.58 0.21 -18.02
CA VAL A 227 -5.84 0.55 -16.61
C VAL A 227 -5.27 1.92 -16.26
N LYS A 228 -5.95 2.65 -15.38
CA LYS A 228 -5.47 3.92 -14.81
C LYS A 228 -4.96 3.68 -13.40
N ILE A 229 -3.71 4.08 -13.16
CA ILE A 229 -3.04 3.90 -11.87
C ILE A 229 -3.01 5.23 -11.12
N VAL A 230 -3.50 5.19 -9.88
CA VAL A 230 -3.75 6.36 -9.01
C VAL A 230 -2.98 6.18 -7.70
N GLY A 231 -2.27 7.20 -7.27
CA GLY A 231 -1.55 7.25 -5.99
C GLY A 231 -2.43 7.70 -4.83
N ASP A 232 -1.78 8.27 -3.81
CA ASP A 232 -2.40 8.76 -2.56
C ASP A 232 -3.56 9.72 -2.82
N VAL A 233 -4.64 9.59 -2.03
CA VAL A 233 -5.86 10.43 -2.11
C VAL A 233 -6.17 11.14 -0.79
N HIS A 234 -5.81 10.55 0.35
CA HIS A 234 -5.82 11.17 1.68
C HIS A 234 -7.08 12.00 2.01
N GLY A 235 -8.27 11.43 1.79
CA GLY A 235 -9.53 12.10 2.11
C GLY A 235 -9.83 13.40 1.36
N GLN A 236 -9.13 13.70 0.25
CA GLN A 236 -9.41 14.83 -0.65
C GLN A 236 -10.54 14.48 -1.63
N TYR A 237 -11.75 14.36 -1.08
CA TYR A 237 -12.90 13.78 -1.80
C TYR A 237 -13.30 14.54 -3.07
N SER A 238 -13.28 15.88 -3.06
CA SER A 238 -13.60 16.68 -4.26
C SER A 238 -12.57 16.48 -5.38
N ASP A 239 -11.30 16.28 -5.05
CA ASP A 239 -10.25 15.98 -6.03
C ASP A 239 -10.41 14.55 -6.58
N LEU A 240 -10.85 13.58 -5.79
CA LEU A 240 -11.20 12.24 -6.26
C LEU A 240 -12.39 12.26 -7.24
N ILE A 241 -13.43 13.04 -6.95
CA ILE A 241 -14.59 13.20 -7.86
C ILE A 241 -14.12 13.79 -9.19
N ARG A 242 -13.32 14.85 -9.15
CA ARG A 242 -12.76 15.47 -10.34
C ARG A 242 -11.76 14.58 -11.09
N LEU A 243 -11.01 13.74 -10.39
CA LEU A 243 -10.19 12.70 -11.01
C LEU A 243 -11.06 11.76 -11.86
N PHE A 244 -12.22 11.33 -11.35
CA PHE A 244 -13.17 10.53 -12.12
C PHE A 244 -13.87 11.33 -13.25
N GLU A 245 -14.14 12.63 -13.10
CA GLU A 245 -14.60 13.47 -14.21
C GLU A 245 -13.57 13.53 -15.34
N MET A 246 -12.30 13.76 -15.00
CA MET A 246 -11.20 13.94 -15.96
C MET A 246 -10.73 12.61 -16.58
N CYS A 247 -10.87 11.49 -15.88
CA CYS A 247 -10.42 10.18 -16.34
C CYS A 247 -11.54 9.21 -16.76
N GLY A 248 -12.81 9.56 -16.53
CA GLY A 248 -13.98 8.71 -16.77
C GLY A 248 -14.36 7.87 -15.55
N PHE A 249 -15.59 8.02 -15.08
CA PHE A 249 -16.13 7.26 -13.94
C PHE A 249 -16.18 5.74 -14.23
N PRO A 250 -15.97 4.86 -13.23
CA PRO A 250 -16.17 3.42 -13.39
C PRO A 250 -17.59 3.10 -13.89
N PRO A 251 -17.75 2.26 -14.96
CA PRO A 251 -16.76 1.36 -15.55
C PRO A 251 -16.17 1.88 -16.88
N MET A 252 -16.27 3.19 -17.19
CA MET A 252 -15.73 3.75 -18.44
C MET A 252 -14.20 3.66 -18.55
N ALA A 253 -13.52 3.54 -17.40
CA ALA A 253 -12.12 3.18 -17.30
C ALA A 253 -11.92 2.17 -16.17
N ASN A 254 -10.94 1.27 -16.33
CA ASN A 254 -10.45 0.41 -15.26
C ASN A 254 -9.50 1.20 -14.36
N TYR A 255 -9.51 0.94 -13.05
CA TYR A 255 -8.67 1.65 -12.07
C TYR A 255 -7.90 0.69 -11.17
N LEU A 256 -6.66 1.07 -10.86
CA LEU A 256 -5.84 0.53 -9.78
C LEU A 256 -5.40 1.70 -8.89
N PHE A 257 -5.86 1.74 -7.64
CA PHE A 257 -5.31 2.67 -6.65
C PHE A 257 -4.21 1.99 -5.83
N LEU A 258 -3.15 2.73 -5.53
CA LEU A 258 -1.94 2.22 -4.86
C LEU A 258 -2.05 2.22 -3.33
N GLY A 259 -2.82 3.14 -2.73
CA GLY A 259 -3.03 3.19 -1.28
C GLY A 259 -3.42 4.58 -0.77
N ASP A 260 -3.39 4.74 0.55
CA ASP A 260 -3.55 5.99 1.30
C ASP A 260 -4.80 6.79 0.91
N TYR A 261 -5.95 6.17 1.19
CA TYR A 261 -7.29 6.71 0.93
C TYR A 261 -7.76 7.68 2.01
N VAL A 262 -7.23 7.53 3.22
CA VAL A 262 -7.71 8.17 4.45
C VAL A 262 -6.63 8.99 5.16
N ASP A 263 -7.00 9.59 6.30
CA ASP A 263 -6.21 10.56 7.07
C ASP A 263 -5.91 11.86 6.32
N ARG A 264 -5.35 12.85 7.04
CA ARG A 264 -4.89 14.17 6.55
C ARG A 264 -5.98 15.09 6.02
N GLY A 265 -6.73 14.68 4.99
CA GLY A 265 -7.81 15.43 4.38
C GLY A 265 -9.11 15.44 5.19
N LYS A 266 -10.11 16.11 4.63
CA LYS A 266 -11.32 16.56 5.35
C LYS A 266 -12.50 15.58 5.27
N GLN A 267 -12.45 14.63 4.32
CA GLN A 267 -13.55 13.73 3.95
C GLN A 267 -13.02 12.32 3.66
N SER A 268 -12.29 11.73 4.60
CA SER A 268 -11.78 10.36 4.47
C SER A 268 -12.94 9.36 4.36
N LEU A 269 -14.05 9.60 5.07
CA LEU A 269 -15.22 8.72 5.04
C LEU A 269 -15.90 8.65 3.67
N GLU A 270 -16.23 9.79 3.04
CA GLU A 270 -16.80 9.76 1.68
C GLU A 270 -15.82 9.14 0.66
N THR A 271 -14.53 9.45 0.79
CA THR A 271 -13.46 8.93 -0.07
C THR A 271 -13.42 7.40 -0.04
N ILE A 272 -13.24 6.79 1.14
CA ILE A 272 -13.19 5.33 1.23
C ILE A 272 -14.54 4.68 0.89
N LEU A 273 -15.67 5.30 1.25
CA LEU A 273 -16.99 4.74 0.95
C LEU A 273 -17.26 4.66 -0.55
N LEU A 274 -16.90 5.69 -1.34
CA LEU A 274 -17.07 5.66 -2.79
C LEU A 274 -16.17 4.60 -3.43
N LEU A 275 -14.92 4.50 -2.99
CA LEU A 275 -13.95 3.50 -3.47
C LEU A 275 -14.41 2.07 -3.16
N LEU A 276 -14.89 1.79 -1.95
CA LEU A 276 -15.45 0.49 -1.59
C LEU A 276 -16.74 0.19 -2.37
N CYS A 277 -17.60 1.19 -2.61
CA CYS A 277 -18.80 0.97 -3.42
C CYS A 277 -18.48 0.62 -4.88
N TYR A 278 -17.50 1.30 -5.49
CA TYR A 278 -17.02 0.91 -6.82
C TYR A 278 -16.33 -0.45 -6.82
N LYS A 279 -15.61 -0.83 -5.75
CA LYS A 279 -15.03 -2.17 -5.63
C LYS A 279 -16.10 -3.28 -5.56
N ILE A 280 -17.22 -3.03 -4.90
CA ILE A 280 -18.37 -3.97 -4.85
C ILE A 280 -19.08 -4.04 -6.21
N LYS A 281 -19.31 -2.89 -6.85
CA LYS A 281 -20.07 -2.83 -8.11
C LYS A 281 -19.27 -3.33 -9.32
N TYR A 282 -17.96 -3.10 -9.35
CA TYR A 282 -17.09 -3.41 -10.48
C TYR A 282 -15.83 -4.20 -10.05
N PRO A 283 -15.99 -5.39 -9.45
CA PRO A 283 -14.90 -6.11 -8.78
C PRO A 283 -13.73 -6.45 -9.70
N GLU A 284 -13.98 -6.66 -10.99
CA GLU A 284 -12.98 -7.02 -12.01
C GLU A 284 -12.48 -5.83 -12.86
N ASN A 285 -12.93 -4.61 -12.56
CA ASN A 285 -12.51 -3.38 -13.26
C ASN A 285 -11.93 -2.32 -12.31
N PHE A 286 -12.19 -2.46 -11.01
CA PHE A 286 -11.81 -1.49 -9.98
C PHE A 286 -10.99 -2.19 -8.90
N PHE A 287 -9.77 -1.73 -8.65
CA PHE A 287 -8.80 -2.38 -7.77
C PHE A 287 -8.21 -1.39 -6.77
N LEU A 288 -8.07 -1.84 -5.53
CA LEU A 288 -7.57 -1.08 -4.40
C LEU A 288 -6.45 -1.90 -3.75
N LEU A 289 -5.23 -1.37 -3.74
CA LEU A 289 -4.15 -1.90 -2.91
C LEU A 289 -4.22 -1.30 -1.51
N ARG A 290 -3.34 -1.77 -0.63
CA ARG A 290 -3.15 -1.26 0.73
C ARG A 290 -2.05 -0.21 0.73
N GLY A 291 -2.30 0.97 1.28
CA GLY A 291 -1.26 1.91 1.69
C GLY A 291 -0.89 1.76 3.16
N ASN A 292 0.12 2.50 3.62
CA ASN A 292 0.53 2.47 5.02
C ASN A 292 -0.47 3.17 5.95
N HIS A 293 -1.29 4.09 5.43
CA HIS A 293 -2.41 4.68 6.17
C HIS A 293 -3.58 3.70 6.34
N GLU A 294 -3.70 2.62 5.56
CA GLU A 294 -4.70 1.57 5.79
C GLU A 294 -4.27 0.58 6.91
N CYS A 295 -3.93 1.09 8.10
CA CYS A 295 -3.66 0.28 9.29
C CYS A 295 -4.17 0.94 10.60
N ALA A 296 -4.25 0.15 11.68
CA ALA A 296 -4.81 0.63 12.94
C ALA A 296 -3.94 1.72 13.59
N ASN A 297 -2.62 1.57 13.55
CA ASN A 297 -1.68 2.47 14.23
C ASN A 297 -1.64 3.87 13.60
N VAL A 298 -1.70 3.97 12.27
CA VAL A 298 -1.60 5.24 11.54
C VAL A 298 -2.93 6.01 11.58
N THR A 299 -4.06 5.36 11.21
CA THR A 299 -5.40 5.99 11.27
C THR A 299 -5.80 6.48 12.65
N ARG A 300 -5.22 5.89 13.71
CA ARG A 300 -5.44 6.29 15.10
C ARG A 300 -4.89 7.69 15.41
N VAL A 301 -3.95 8.20 14.61
CA VAL A 301 -3.21 9.44 14.86
C VAL A 301 -3.49 10.52 13.80
N TYR A 302 -3.54 10.16 12.51
CA TYR A 302 -3.50 11.15 11.41
C TYR A 302 -4.88 11.63 10.89
N GLY A 303 -5.98 11.22 11.52
CA GLY A 303 -7.28 11.90 11.41
C GLY A 303 -8.50 10.99 11.31
N PHE A 304 -8.39 9.83 10.66
CA PHE A 304 -9.53 8.98 10.29
C PHE A 304 -10.26 8.39 11.49
N TYR A 305 -9.53 8.02 12.56
CA TYR A 305 -10.14 7.62 13.83
C TYR A 305 -11.04 8.73 14.42
N ASP A 306 -10.55 9.97 14.47
CA ASP A 306 -11.31 11.08 15.04
C ASP A 306 -12.41 11.58 14.09
N GLU A 307 -12.25 11.45 12.76
CA GLU A 307 -13.34 11.64 11.81
C GLU A 307 -14.46 10.61 12.04
N CYS A 308 -14.13 9.31 12.08
CA CYS A 308 -15.07 8.23 12.39
C CYS A 308 -15.76 8.45 13.74
N LYS A 309 -15.01 8.78 14.79
CA LYS A 309 -15.53 9.05 16.14
C LYS A 309 -16.44 10.29 16.18
N ARG A 310 -16.18 11.32 15.37
CA ARG A 310 -16.96 12.56 15.30
C ARG A 310 -18.22 12.45 14.45
N ARG A 311 -18.17 11.73 13.32
CA ARG A 311 -19.25 11.68 12.31
C ARG A 311 -20.11 10.41 12.42
N CYS A 312 -19.54 9.32 12.93
CA CYS A 312 -20.14 7.99 12.99
C CYS A 312 -20.09 7.41 14.41
N ASN A 313 -19.05 6.63 14.74
CA ASN A 313 -18.63 6.20 16.08
C ASN A 313 -17.35 5.33 15.98
N ILE A 314 -16.77 4.94 17.12
CA ILE A 314 -15.55 4.12 17.19
C ILE A 314 -15.74 2.68 16.64
N LYS A 315 -16.95 2.11 16.66
CA LYS A 315 -17.19 0.78 16.07
C LYS A 315 -17.03 0.84 14.54
N ILE A 316 -17.49 1.92 13.90
CA ILE A 316 -17.31 2.12 12.45
C ILE A 316 -15.83 2.21 12.07
N TRP A 317 -14.99 2.91 12.85
CA TRP A 317 -13.53 2.88 12.63
C TRP A 317 -12.97 1.45 12.68
N LYS A 318 -13.32 0.65 13.70
CA LYS A 318 -12.88 -0.75 13.77
C LYS A 318 -13.33 -1.58 12.56
N THR A 319 -14.57 -1.39 12.11
CA THR A 319 -15.10 -2.04 10.91
C THR A 319 -14.36 -1.62 9.64
N PHE A 320 -13.80 -0.41 9.55
CA PHE A 320 -12.86 -0.07 8.47
C PHE A 320 -11.49 -0.74 8.62
N ILE A 321 -10.95 -0.87 9.85
CA ILE A 321 -9.72 -1.67 10.08
C ILE A 321 -9.92 -3.13 9.64
N ASP A 322 -11.09 -3.73 9.91
CA ASP A 322 -11.43 -5.09 9.47
C ASP A 322 -11.45 -5.24 7.93
N VAL A 323 -11.74 -4.15 7.19
CA VAL A 323 -11.66 -4.08 5.72
C VAL A 323 -10.22 -3.86 5.26
N PHE A 324 -9.51 -2.90 5.86
CA PHE A 324 -8.13 -2.54 5.52
C PHE A 324 -7.17 -3.72 5.69
N ASN A 325 -7.37 -4.51 6.75
CA ASN A 325 -6.63 -5.75 6.97
C ASN A 325 -6.83 -6.80 5.87
N CYS A 326 -7.85 -6.64 5.01
CA CYS A 326 -8.17 -7.53 3.89
C CYS A 326 -7.72 -6.99 2.52
N LEU A 327 -7.17 -5.79 2.41
CA LEU A 327 -6.71 -5.24 1.12
C LEU A 327 -5.53 -6.06 0.53
N PRO A 328 -5.50 -6.31 -0.80
CA PRO A 328 -4.30 -6.77 -1.51
C PRO A 328 -3.12 -5.81 -1.34
N ILE A 329 -1.89 -6.31 -1.49
CA ILE A 329 -0.67 -5.56 -1.12
C ILE A 329 0.08 -5.00 -2.34
N SER A 330 0.05 -5.72 -3.47
CA SER A 330 0.62 -5.24 -4.74
C SER A 330 -0.15 -5.80 -5.94
N ALA A 331 0.14 -5.26 -7.12
CA ALA A 331 -0.36 -5.77 -8.39
C ALA A 331 0.77 -5.88 -9.43
N VAL A 332 0.55 -6.68 -10.46
CA VAL A 332 1.35 -6.68 -11.69
C VAL A 332 0.44 -6.31 -12.86
N VAL A 333 0.79 -5.24 -13.59
CA VAL A 333 0.05 -4.79 -14.78
C VAL A 333 0.80 -5.21 -16.05
N ALA A 334 0.07 -5.78 -17.00
CA ALA A 334 0.58 -6.22 -18.31
C ALA A 334 1.80 -7.19 -18.23
N SER A 335 1.94 -7.91 -17.11
CA SER A 335 3.12 -8.72 -16.76
C SER A 335 4.46 -7.96 -16.70
N LYS A 336 4.45 -6.61 -16.81
CA LYS A 336 5.67 -5.79 -16.96
C LYS A 336 5.80 -4.62 -15.98
N ILE A 337 4.72 -4.20 -15.31
CA ILE A 337 4.77 -3.15 -14.29
C ILE A 337 4.47 -3.78 -12.92
N PHE A 338 5.38 -3.63 -11.96
CA PHE A 338 5.14 -3.97 -10.56
C PHE A 338 4.56 -2.76 -9.82
N CYS A 339 3.38 -2.91 -9.23
CA CYS A 339 2.62 -1.82 -8.60
C CYS A 339 2.47 -2.07 -7.10
N VAL A 340 2.88 -1.11 -6.26
CA VAL A 340 2.88 -1.23 -4.79
C VAL A 340 2.74 0.17 -4.16
N HIS A 341 2.37 0.31 -2.88
CA HIS A 341 2.33 1.63 -2.23
C HIS A 341 3.73 2.18 -1.93
N GLY A 342 4.44 1.48 -1.04
CA GLY A 342 5.80 1.82 -0.60
C GLY A 342 6.83 1.44 -1.65
N GLY A 343 7.37 0.23 -1.61
CA GLY A 343 8.46 -0.10 -2.52
C GLY A 343 8.92 -1.55 -2.43
N LEU A 344 10.24 -1.73 -2.46
CA LEU A 344 10.89 -3.04 -2.45
C LEU A 344 11.21 -3.47 -1.00
N SER A 345 11.43 -4.77 -0.80
CA SER A 345 11.90 -5.31 0.49
C SER A 345 13.18 -6.11 0.30
N PRO A 346 14.15 -6.05 1.23
CA PRO A 346 15.28 -6.98 1.25
C PRO A 346 14.81 -8.42 1.54
N SER A 347 13.58 -8.60 2.03
CA SER A 347 12.94 -9.90 2.27
C SER A 347 12.25 -10.49 1.03
N LEU A 348 12.12 -9.75 -0.09
CA LEU A 348 11.34 -10.18 -1.26
C LEU A 348 12.15 -11.10 -2.20
N SER A 349 12.12 -12.41 -1.91
CA SER A 349 12.89 -13.43 -2.62
C SER A 349 12.12 -14.07 -3.80
N SER A 350 10.79 -14.07 -3.75
CA SER A 350 9.89 -14.46 -4.84
C SER A 350 8.58 -13.66 -4.76
N MET A 351 7.93 -13.44 -5.90
CA MET A 351 6.54 -12.95 -5.95
C MET A 351 5.57 -13.82 -5.13
N ASP A 352 5.89 -15.11 -4.93
CA ASP A 352 5.11 -16.00 -4.08
C ASP A 352 5.18 -15.64 -2.59
N ASP A 353 6.20 -14.90 -2.13
CA ASP A 353 6.25 -14.39 -0.76
C ASP A 353 5.08 -13.44 -0.50
N ILE A 354 4.75 -12.61 -1.49
CA ILE A 354 3.58 -11.72 -1.46
C ILE A 354 2.29 -12.54 -1.59
N ARG A 355 2.22 -13.50 -2.52
CA ARG A 355 1.04 -14.38 -2.67
C ARG A 355 0.72 -15.17 -1.39
N ARG A 356 1.75 -15.51 -0.59
CA ARG A 356 1.62 -16.22 0.70
C ARG A 356 1.16 -15.34 1.86
N ILE A 357 1.19 -14.00 1.76
CA ILE A 357 0.69 -13.11 2.83
C ILE A 357 -0.80 -13.39 3.07
N GLN A 358 -1.10 -13.93 4.26
CA GLN A 358 -2.45 -14.28 4.67
C GLN A 358 -3.24 -13.02 5.05
N ARG A 359 -4.53 -12.99 4.69
CA ARG A 359 -5.46 -11.90 5.01
C ARG A 359 -6.71 -12.48 5.70
N PRO A 360 -7.28 -11.81 6.72
CA PRO A 360 -6.88 -10.52 7.27
C PRO A 360 -5.56 -10.55 8.04
N THR A 361 -4.75 -9.48 7.90
CA THR A 361 -3.57 -9.20 8.74
C THR A 361 -3.47 -7.70 9.03
N ASP A 362 -2.93 -7.30 10.17
CA ASP A 362 -2.46 -5.92 10.36
C ASP A 362 -1.08 -5.73 9.70
N VAL A 363 -0.59 -4.49 9.66
CA VAL A 363 0.77 -4.17 9.18
C VAL A 363 1.76 -4.36 10.34
N PRO A 364 2.79 -5.21 10.21
CA PRO A 364 3.82 -5.38 11.24
C PRO A 364 4.77 -4.18 11.28
N ASP A 365 5.51 -4.03 12.38
CA ASP A 365 6.52 -2.96 12.54
C ASP A 365 7.78 -3.15 11.68
N PHE A 366 7.99 -4.35 11.09
CA PHE A 366 9.15 -4.69 10.26
C PHE A 366 8.88 -5.86 9.29
N GLY A 367 9.77 -6.05 8.30
CA GLY A 367 9.76 -7.17 7.35
C GLY A 367 8.83 -6.94 6.14
N LEU A 368 8.70 -7.95 5.27
CA LEU A 368 8.12 -7.82 3.92
C LEU A 368 6.85 -6.95 3.81
N LEU A 369 5.84 -7.16 4.66
CA LEU A 369 4.59 -6.37 4.61
C LEU A 369 4.76 -4.94 5.14
N ASN A 370 5.71 -4.68 6.03
CA ASN A 370 6.10 -3.32 6.40
C ASN A 370 6.80 -2.64 5.20
N ASP A 371 7.78 -3.32 4.61
CA ASP A 371 8.63 -2.76 3.56
C ASP A 371 7.88 -2.43 2.27
N LEU A 372 6.96 -3.31 1.85
CA LEU A 372 6.08 -3.05 0.70
C LEU A 372 5.21 -1.79 0.91
N LEU A 373 4.99 -1.32 2.14
CA LEU A 373 4.15 -0.17 2.45
C LEU A 373 4.93 1.08 2.87
N TRP A 374 6.18 0.96 3.33
CA TRP A 374 6.96 2.06 3.94
C TRP A 374 8.33 2.35 3.31
N SER A 375 8.86 1.48 2.44
CA SER A 375 10.18 1.70 1.83
C SER A 375 10.16 2.77 0.74
N ASP A 376 11.23 3.55 0.60
CA ASP A 376 11.38 4.62 -0.40
C ASP A 376 12.62 4.42 -1.30
N PRO A 377 12.58 4.85 -2.57
CA PRO A 377 13.80 4.95 -3.39
C PRO A 377 14.70 6.08 -2.87
N SER A 378 16.02 5.88 -2.94
CA SER A 378 17.02 6.90 -2.54
C SER A 378 18.11 7.10 -3.59
N ASP A 379 18.50 8.35 -3.75
CA ASP A 379 19.58 8.79 -4.65
C ASP A 379 20.98 8.69 -3.98
N THR A 380 21.02 8.51 -2.64
CA THR A 380 22.26 8.32 -1.86
C THR A 380 22.54 6.86 -1.54
N ALA A 381 21.48 6.04 -1.40
CA ALA A 381 21.63 4.64 -1.02
C ALA A 381 22.35 3.84 -2.12
N THR A 382 23.41 3.14 -1.72
CA THR A 382 24.17 2.26 -2.63
C THR A 382 23.53 0.88 -2.77
N ASP A 383 22.78 0.45 -1.76
CA ASP A 383 22.01 -0.80 -1.72
C ASP A 383 20.77 -0.58 -0.82
N TRP A 384 20.76 -1.07 0.42
CA TRP A 384 19.76 -0.75 1.44
C TRP A 384 20.32 0.14 2.55
N GLU A 385 19.56 1.12 3.02
CA GLU A 385 19.87 2.00 4.15
C GLU A 385 18.63 2.16 5.06
N ASP A 386 18.80 2.48 6.34
CA ASP A 386 17.66 2.74 7.24
C ASP A 386 16.89 4.01 6.79
N ASN A 387 15.56 3.96 6.70
CA ASN A 387 14.77 5.12 6.25
C ASN A 387 14.71 6.22 7.34
N GLU A 388 14.93 7.50 6.96
CA GLU A 388 14.81 8.65 7.87
C GLU A 388 13.41 8.81 8.50
N ARG A 389 12.37 8.17 7.93
CA ARG A 389 11.04 8.03 8.54
C ARG A 389 11.04 7.24 9.86
N GLY A 390 12.09 6.45 10.14
CA GLY A 390 12.18 5.58 11.31
C GLY A 390 11.41 4.26 11.20
N VAL A 391 11.07 3.85 9.98
CA VAL A 391 10.35 2.60 9.66
C VAL A 391 10.75 2.14 8.25
N SER A 392 11.02 0.84 8.08
CA SER A 392 11.59 0.26 6.85
C SER A 392 12.88 0.94 6.35
N TYR A 393 13.16 0.79 5.06
CA TYR A 393 14.44 1.06 4.41
C TYR A 393 14.31 2.03 3.24
N CYS A 394 15.39 2.74 2.96
CA CYS A 394 15.66 3.36 1.67
C CYS A 394 16.36 2.34 0.74
N PHE A 395 16.05 2.33 -0.55
CA PHE A 395 16.68 1.44 -1.53
C PHE A 395 17.29 2.17 -2.74
N GLY A 396 18.47 1.70 -3.15
CA GLY A 396 19.27 2.29 -4.22
C GLY A 396 18.90 1.84 -5.64
N LYS A 397 19.57 2.47 -6.61
CA LYS A 397 19.41 2.21 -8.06
C LYS A 397 19.83 0.80 -8.48
N SER A 398 20.79 0.23 -7.76
CA SER A 398 21.22 -1.17 -7.80
C SER A 398 20.06 -2.14 -7.56
N VAL A 399 19.36 -1.95 -6.44
CA VAL A 399 18.19 -2.75 -6.02
C VAL A 399 17.09 -2.72 -7.08
N ILE A 400 16.78 -1.52 -7.61
CA ILE A 400 15.79 -1.35 -8.68
C ILE A 400 16.18 -2.14 -9.93
N ALA A 401 17.42 -1.99 -10.40
CA ALA A 401 17.90 -2.68 -11.59
C ALA A 401 17.94 -4.21 -11.43
N GLU A 402 18.38 -4.71 -10.26
CA GLU A 402 18.37 -6.15 -9.98
C GLU A 402 16.95 -6.71 -9.89
N PHE A 403 16.04 -6.03 -9.17
CA PHE A 403 14.65 -6.45 -9.02
C PHE A 403 13.95 -6.61 -10.39
N LEU A 404 14.06 -5.60 -11.25
CA LEU A 404 13.47 -5.59 -12.58
C LEU A 404 14.05 -6.72 -13.46
N THR A 405 15.38 -6.89 -13.43
CA THR A 405 16.07 -7.96 -14.17
C THR A 405 15.68 -9.35 -13.66
N ARG A 406 15.54 -9.54 -12.34
CA ARG A 406 15.22 -10.82 -11.69
C ARG A 406 13.81 -11.31 -12.02
N TYR A 407 12.85 -10.40 -12.18
CA TYR A 407 11.44 -10.71 -12.37
C TYR A 407 10.89 -10.36 -13.78
N ASP A 408 11.76 -9.98 -14.72
CA ASP A 408 11.42 -9.56 -16.10
C ASP A 408 10.38 -8.42 -16.17
N PHE A 409 10.50 -7.44 -15.27
CA PHE A 409 9.69 -6.23 -15.26
C PHE A 409 10.43 -5.06 -15.94
N ASP A 410 9.67 -4.12 -16.50
CA ASP A 410 10.20 -2.89 -17.14
C ASP A 410 10.05 -1.64 -16.24
N LEU A 411 9.13 -1.67 -15.26
CA LEU A 411 8.79 -0.51 -14.44
C LEU A 411 8.31 -0.91 -13.03
N ILE A 412 8.79 -0.21 -12.01
CA ILE A 412 8.14 -0.14 -10.68
C ILE A 412 7.24 1.09 -10.65
N CYS A 413 6.00 0.95 -10.19
CA CYS A 413 5.02 2.02 -10.04
C CYS A 413 4.58 2.11 -8.57
N ARG A 414 4.87 3.23 -7.90
CA ARG A 414 4.64 3.41 -6.46
C ARG A 414 4.06 4.76 -6.09
N ALA A 415 3.72 4.98 -4.82
CA ALA A 415 3.06 6.20 -4.33
C ALA A 415 3.79 6.82 -3.12
N HIS A 416 3.15 7.10 -1.98
CA HIS A 416 3.76 7.34 -0.65
C HIS A 416 4.73 8.54 -0.48
N MET A 417 5.02 9.29 -1.55
CA MET A 417 5.81 10.52 -1.52
C MET A 417 5.12 11.61 -2.35
N VAL A 418 4.95 12.78 -1.73
CA VAL A 418 4.53 14.01 -2.42
C VAL A 418 5.64 14.40 -3.41
N VAL A 419 5.28 14.56 -4.68
CA VAL A 419 6.18 14.94 -5.77
C VAL A 419 5.58 16.13 -6.54
N GLU A 420 6.40 17.09 -6.96
CA GLU A 420 5.96 18.42 -7.42
C GLU A 420 4.92 18.34 -8.55
N ASP A 421 5.23 17.57 -9.60
CA ASP A 421 4.39 17.38 -10.78
C ASP A 421 3.25 16.34 -10.60
N GLY A 422 3.07 15.79 -9.39
CA GLY A 422 2.16 14.68 -9.11
C GLY A 422 2.65 13.31 -9.60
N TYR A 423 3.77 13.27 -10.34
CA TYR A 423 4.53 12.07 -10.64
C TYR A 423 6.02 12.40 -10.71
N GLU A 424 6.88 11.41 -10.53
CA GLU A 424 8.33 11.58 -10.66
C GLU A 424 9.00 10.30 -11.16
N PHE A 425 9.92 10.44 -12.13
CA PHE A 425 10.68 9.30 -12.67
C PHE A 425 12.05 9.18 -12.03
N TRP A 426 12.30 7.99 -11.49
CA TRP A 426 13.56 7.59 -10.86
C TRP A 426 14.34 6.66 -11.79
N ASN A 427 15.66 6.59 -11.58
CA ASN A 427 16.57 5.62 -12.20
C ASN A 427 16.32 5.37 -13.70
N GLU A 428 16.56 6.37 -14.55
CA GLU A 428 16.37 6.29 -16.02
C GLU A 428 14.95 5.87 -16.48
N ARG A 429 13.91 6.19 -15.68
CA ARG A 429 12.49 5.83 -15.84
C ARG A 429 12.13 4.37 -15.51
N THR A 430 13.00 3.65 -14.80
CA THR A 430 12.71 2.28 -14.34
C THR A 430 11.87 2.21 -13.06
N LEU A 431 11.70 3.33 -12.36
CA LEU A 431 10.71 3.50 -11.30
C LEU A 431 9.94 4.82 -11.50
N VAL A 432 8.64 4.82 -11.21
CA VAL A 432 7.79 6.01 -11.16
C VAL A 432 7.06 6.11 -9.81
N THR A 433 7.12 7.29 -9.21
CA THR A 433 6.26 7.69 -8.09
C THR A 433 5.03 8.41 -8.66
N ILE A 434 3.83 8.13 -8.14
CA ILE A 434 2.57 8.78 -8.49
C ILE A 434 1.90 9.27 -7.20
N PHE A 435 1.49 10.53 -7.17
CA PHE A 435 0.76 11.14 -6.07
C PHE A 435 -0.47 11.85 -6.63
N SER A 436 -1.67 11.55 -6.13
CA SER A 436 -2.91 11.94 -6.80
C SER A 436 -3.73 13.01 -6.05
N ALA A 437 -3.30 13.41 -4.85
CA ALA A 437 -3.86 14.52 -4.08
C ALA A 437 -3.14 15.85 -4.41
N PRO A 438 -3.75 16.78 -5.16
CA PRO A 438 -3.17 18.10 -5.45
C PRO A 438 -3.24 19.02 -4.21
N ASN A 439 -2.35 20.01 -4.14
CA ASN A 439 -2.22 20.92 -2.99
C ASN A 439 -2.25 20.19 -1.64
N TYR A 440 -1.35 19.22 -1.46
CA TYR A 440 -1.43 18.26 -0.36
C TYR A 440 -1.48 18.95 1.01
N CYS A 441 -2.48 18.58 1.82
CA CYS A 441 -2.78 19.18 3.13
C CYS A 441 -3.06 20.70 3.12
N GLY A 442 -3.00 21.39 1.98
CA GLY A 442 -2.93 22.85 1.91
C GLY A 442 -1.55 23.44 2.24
N GLU A 443 -0.48 22.62 2.22
CA GLU A 443 0.88 22.99 2.61
C GLU A 443 1.92 22.87 1.47
N PHE A 444 1.63 22.10 0.43
CA PHE A 444 2.52 21.83 -0.72
C PHE A 444 1.88 22.35 -2.01
N ASP A 445 2.62 23.02 -2.90
CA ASP A 445 2.10 23.51 -4.21
C ASP A 445 2.14 22.41 -5.30
N ASN A 446 1.87 21.15 -4.92
CA ASN A 446 2.00 20.00 -5.82
C ASN A 446 0.76 19.80 -6.70
N PHE A 447 0.98 19.29 -7.91
CA PHE A 447 -0.07 18.72 -8.75
C PHE A 447 -0.45 17.32 -8.24
N GLY A 448 -1.64 16.84 -8.62
CA GLY A 448 -1.97 15.41 -8.60
C GLY A 448 -1.83 14.81 -10.01
N ALA A 449 -1.40 13.56 -10.13
CA ALA A 449 -1.33 12.86 -11.42
C ALA A 449 -2.04 11.49 -11.44
N VAL A 450 -2.31 10.99 -12.64
CA VAL A 450 -2.80 9.62 -12.92
C VAL A 450 -2.04 9.06 -14.12
N MET A 451 -1.50 7.84 -14.00
CA MET A 451 -0.84 7.15 -15.11
C MET A 451 -1.83 6.24 -15.85
N SER A 452 -2.15 6.57 -17.10
CA SER A 452 -3.06 5.78 -17.93
C SER A 452 -2.28 4.79 -18.80
N VAL A 453 -2.25 3.51 -18.43
CA VAL A 453 -1.61 2.43 -19.20
C VAL A 453 -2.54 1.97 -20.32
N SER A 454 -2.12 2.06 -21.59
CA SER A 454 -2.98 1.75 -22.74
C SER A 454 -2.95 0.26 -23.14
N GLY A 455 -4.11 -0.30 -23.48
CA GLY A 455 -4.24 -1.68 -24.00
C GLY A 455 -3.81 -1.87 -25.46
N PHE A 456 -3.48 -0.80 -26.17
CA PHE A 456 -2.91 -0.85 -27.52
C PHE A 456 -1.44 -0.44 -27.47
N THR A 457 -0.53 -1.37 -27.78
CA THR A 457 0.80 -1.02 -28.30
C THR A 457 0.60 -0.34 -29.65
N LEU A 458 0.97 0.94 -29.74
CA LEU A 458 0.83 1.70 -30.99
C LEU A 458 1.83 1.19 -32.02
N CYS A 459 1.36 0.52 -33.06
CA CYS A 459 2.11 0.36 -34.29
C CYS A 459 2.24 1.75 -34.95
N VAL A 460 3.48 2.18 -35.20
CA VAL A 460 3.84 3.44 -35.88
C VAL A 460 4.93 3.15 -36.91
#